data_AF-A0A7X8WTU7-F1
#
_entry.id   AF-A0A7X8WTU7-F1
#
_cell.length_a   1.000
_cell.length_b   1.000
_cell.length_c   1.000
_cell.angle_alpha   90.00
_cell.angle_beta   90.00
_cell.angle_gamma   90.00
#
_symmetry.space_group_name_H-M   'P 1'
#
loop_
_entity.id
_entity.type
_entity.pdbx_description
1 polymer ?
#
loop_
_entity_poly.entity_id
_entity_poly.type
_entity_poly.pdbx_seq_one_letter_code
_entity_poly.pdbx_strand_id
1 'polypeptide(L)'
;PSDQEPVILPKVGELFTVEELEAYFGMNIKVGDVHPIENSDGARYLLYEAEIKGFCDGEVNIWIYDWGDQMSALSTMNIVLSDPREIEGLGKRALISKENVYILVKDGIVLTVSVEFVPPDSGGWMEPADEELILDFAHLAYDRVIEKFE
;
A
#
# COMPACT_ATOMS: atom_id res chain seq x y z
N PRO A 1 29.96 1.57 -6.77
CA PRO A 1 29.17 2.28 -5.74
C PRO A 1 28.52 3.50 -6.39
N SER A 2 27.20 3.50 -6.58
CA SER A 2 26.52 4.70 -7.06
C SER A 2 26.58 5.76 -5.96
N ASP A 3 27.10 6.95 -6.31
CA ASP A 3 27.07 8.17 -5.50
C ASP A 3 25.65 8.74 -5.44
N GLN A 4 24.67 7.92 -5.06
CA GLN A 4 23.30 8.37 -4.89
C GLN A 4 23.14 8.95 -3.48
N GLU A 5 22.66 10.18 -3.40
CA GLU A 5 22.29 10.76 -2.11
C GLU A 5 21.24 9.87 -1.43
N PRO A 6 21.34 9.63 -0.11
CA PRO A 6 20.37 8.83 0.61
C PRO A 6 18.98 9.45 0.45
N VAL A 7 18.02 8.69 -0.07
CA VAL A 7 16.64 9.18 -0.16
C VAL A 7 15.97 9.05 1.21
N ILE A 8 15.42 10.16 1.70
CA ILE A 8 14.60 10.13 2.91
C ILE A 8 13.18 9.73 2.50
N LEU A 9 12.75 8.55 2.96
CA LEU A 9 11.40 8.06 2.71
C LEU A 9 10.37 8.83 3.56
N PRO A 10 9.21 9.19 2.97
CA PRO A 10 8.06 9.67 3.72
C PRO A 10 7.64 8.68 4.80
N LYS A 11 7.10 9.20 5.91
CA LYS A 11 6.46 8.39 6.94
C LYS A 11 5.07 7.99 6.47
N VAL A 12 4.89 6.71 6.19
CA VAL A 12 3.64 6.17 5.63
C VAL A 12 2.48 6.33 6.61
N GLY A 13 2.75 6.19 7.91
CA GLY A 13 1.77 6.45 8.97
C GLY A 13 1.28 7.90 9.06
N GLU A 14 1.89 8.84 8.32
CA GLU A 14 1.51 10.26 8.26
C GLU A 14 0.86 10.66 6.92
N LEU A 15 0.57 9.69 6.04
CA LEU A 15 -0.13 9.95 4.77
C LEU A 15 -1.61 10.23 4.98
N PHE A 16 -2.19 9.59 5.99
CA PHE A 16 -3.60 9.66 6.31
C PHE A 16 -3.81 9.77 7.81
N THR A 17 -4.83 10.53 8.23
CA THR A 17 -5.36 10.40 9.59
C THR A 17 -6.32 9.22 9.69
N VAL A 18 -6.59 8.77 10.91
CA VAL A 18 -7.58 7.71 11.15
C VAL A 18 -8.95 8.15 10.65
N GLU A 19 -9.35 9.38 10.96
CA GLU A 19 -10.66 9.94 10.59
C GLU A 19 -10.86 10.04 9.07
N GLU A 20 -9.80 10.36 8.32
CA GLU A 20 -9.85 10.37 6.85
C GLU A 20 -10.14 8.97 6.31
N LEU A 21 -9.48 7.95 6.84
CA LEU A 21 -9.68 6.57 6.41
C LEU A 21 -11.03 6.03 6.88
N GLU A 22 -11.50 6.39 8.08
CA GLU A 22 -12.82 6.01 8.56
C GLU A 22 -13.93 6.58 7.66
N ALA A 23 -13.75 7.84 7.22
CA ALA A 23 -14.66 8.47 6.28
C ALA A 23 -14.59 7.84 4.88
N TYR A 24 -13.41 7.42 4.42
CA TYR A 24 -13.22 6.79 3.11
C TYR A 24 -13.85 5.40 3.05
N PHE A 25 -13.54 4.54 4.04
CA PHE A 25 -14.02 3.15 4.06
C PHE A 25 -15.41 3.00 4.68
N GLY A 26 -15.89 4.00 5.43
CA GLY A 26 -17.15 3.89 6.18
C GLY A 26 -17.07 2.89 7.33
N MET A 27 -15.87 2.68 7.89
CA MET A 27 -15.57 1.68 8.91
C MET A 27 -14.77 2.31 10.04
N ASN A 28 -14.84 1.74 11.25
CA ASN A 28 -13.96 2.15 12.34
C ASN A 28 -12.55 1.62 12.10
N ILE A 29 -11.53 2.41 12.42
CA ILE A 29 -10.15 2.05 12.11
C ILE A 29 -9.28 2.01 13.36
N LYS A 30 -8.46 0.96 13.42
CA LYS A 30 -7.37 0.85 14.39
C LYS A 30 -6.04 0.75 13.66
N VAL A 31 -5.08 1.58 14.04
CA VAL A 31 -3.70 1.44 13.57
C VAL A 31 -3.13 0.13 14.12
N GLY A 32 -2.68 -0.73 13.22
CA GLY A 32 -2.01 -1.99 13.52
C GLY A 32 -0.51 -1.81 13.73
N ASP A 33 0.11 -2.76 14.42
CA ASP A 33 1.55 -2.78 14.59
C ASP A 33 2.25 -3.12 13.28
N VAL A 34 3.25 -2.32 12.92
CA VAL A 34 4.14 -2.55 11.78
C VAL A 34 5.59 -2.54 12.26
N HIS A 35 6.40 -3.38 11.66
CA HIS A 35 7.84 -3.45 11.95
C HIS A 35 8.58 -3.24 10.63
N PRO A 36 8.82 -1.98 10.22
CA PRO A 36 9.53 -1.69 8.99
C PRO A 36 10.90 -2.36 8.96
N ILE A 37 11.27 -2.89 7.81
CA ILE A 37 12.62 -3.39 7.55
C ILE A 37 13.51 -2.25 7.07
N GLU A 38 14.82 -2.49 7.00
CA GLU A 38 15.77 -1.52 6.46
C GLU A 38 15.33 -1.03 5.06
N ASN A 39 15.49 0.28 4.81
CA ASN A 39 15.07 0.95 3.58
C ASN A 39 13.57 0.83 3.27
N SER A 40 12.73 0.73 4.31
CA SER A 40 11.28 0.75 4.15
C SER A 40 10.58 1.53 5.27
N ASP A 41 9.37 1.98 4.97
CA ASP A 41 8.40 2.47 5.95
C ASP A 41 7.01 1.93 5.56
N GLY A 42 6.09 1.82 6.51
CA GLY A 42 4.80 1.22 6.24
C GLY A 42 3.77 1.55 7.29
N ALA A 43 2.51 1.32 6.97
CA ALA A 43 1.38 1.43 7.88
C ALA A 43 0.38 0.31 7.59
N ARG A 44 -0.21 -0.21 8.67
CA ARG A 44 -1.30 -1.18 8.63
C ARG A 44 -2.49 -0.60 9.36
N TYR A 45 -3.65 -0.65 8.73
CA TYR A 45 -4.91 -0.18 9.29
C TYR A 45 -5.87 -1.36 9.34
N LEU A 46 -6.44 -1.64 10.51
CA LEU A 46 -7.42 -2.69 10.74
C LEU A 46 -8.81 -2.06 10.70
N LEU A 47 -9.70 -2.62 9.87
CA LEU A 47 -11.03 -2.10 9.60
C LEU A 47 -12.08 -2.91 10.38
N TYR A 48 -13.07 -2.22 10.95
CA TYR A 48 -14.16 -2.81 11.72
C TYR A 48 -15.51 -2.20 11.31
N GLU A 49 -16.48 -3.02 10.92
CA GLU A 49 -17.84 -2.58 10.57
C GLU A 49 -18.56 -1.96 11.79
N ALA A 50 -18.26 -2.47 12.99
CA ALA A 50 -18.85 -2.06 14.25
C ALA A 50 -17.77 -1.69 15.28
N GLU A 51 -18.10 -1.73 16.58
CA GLU A 51 -17.15 -1.42 17.65
C GLU A 51 -15.87 -2.25 17.54
N ILE A 52 -14.72 -1.60 17.76
CA ILE A 52 -13.38 -2.22 17.72
C ILE A 52 -13.24 -3.28 18.83
N LYS A 53 -13.63 -4.52 18.54
CA LYS A 53 -13.59 -5.67 19.45
C LYS A 53 -13.37 -6.95 18.66
N GLY A 54 -12.42 -7.79 19.10
CA GLY A 54 -12.19 -9.10 18.49
C GLY A 54 -11.41 -9.03 17.18
N PHE A 55 -11.87 -9.79 16.18
CA PHE A 55 -11.26 -9.87 14.85
C PHE A 55 -11.67 -8.66 14.00
N CYS A 56 -10.78 -8.20 13.12
CA CYS A 56 -11.09 -7.15 12.15
C CYS A 56 -11.84 -7.74 10.94
N ASP A 57 -12.64 -6.88 10.32
CA ASP A 57 -13.45 -7.20 9.13
C ASP A 57 -12.68 -6.91 7.84
N GLY A 58 -11.56 -6.20 7.92
CA GLY A 58 -10.64 -5.99 6.83
C GLY A 58 -9.34 -5.36 7.27
N GLU A 59 -8.43 -5.19 6.32
CA GLU A 59 -7.18 -4.46 6.52
C GLU A 59 -6.74 -3.71 5.27
N VAL A 60 -5.99 -2.64 5.52
CA VAL A 60 -5.31 -1.84 4.51
C VAL A 60 -3.84 -1.80 4.87
N ASN A 61 -2.99 -2.18 3.92
CA ASN A 61 -1.54 -2.11 4.06
C ASN A 61 -0.97 -1.13 3.04
N ILE A 62 -0.11 -0.24 3.51
CA ILE A 62 0.66 0.67 2.66
C ILE A 62 2.13 0.52 3.02
N TRP A 63 2.98 0.35 2.02
CA TRP A 63 4.41 0.19 2.20
C TRP A 63 5.18 0.98 1.17
N ILE A 64 6.29 1.58 1.58
CA ILE A 64 7.24 2.20 0.67
C ILE A 64 8.62 1.56 0.87
N TYR A 65 9.26 1.19 -0.23
CA TYR A 65 10.57 0.53 -0.27
C TYR A 65 11.54 1.33 -1.13
N ASP A 66 12.75 1.56 -0.63
CA ASP A 66 13.88 2.05 -1.41
C ASP A 66 14.78 0.88 -1.82
N TRP A 67 14.79 0.59 -3.12
CA TRP A 67 15.62 -0.43 -3.76
C TRP A 67 16.95 0.14 -4.29
N GLY A 68 17.23 1.42 -4.06
CA GLY A 68 18.44 2.13 -4.48
C GLY A 68 18.43 2.54 -5.96
N ASP A 69 17.98 1.66 -6.85
CA ASP A 69 17.98 1.92 -8.29
C ASP A 69 16.75 1.37 -9.02
N GLN A 70 16.47 1.96 -10.20
CA GLN A 70 15.30 1.62 -11.00
C GLN A 70 15.31 0.15 -11.47
N MET A 71 16.46 -0.43 -11.81
CA MET A 71 16.53 -1.82 -12.27
C MET A 71 16.16 -2.79 -11.15
N SER A 72 16.69 -2.56 -9.94
CA SER A 72 16.37 -3.33 -8.75
C SER A 72 14.87 -3.23 -8.40
N ALA A 73 14.33 -2.01 -8.39
CA ALA A 73 12.89 -1.79 -8.15
C ALA A 73 12.00 -2.51 -9.17
N LEU A 74 12.27 -2.32 -10.48
CA LEU A 74 11.50 -2.94 -11.54
C LEU A 74 11.61 -4.47 -11.49
N SER A 75 12.79 -5.01 -11.22
CA SER A 75 13.01 -6.45 -11.08
C SER A 75 12.14 -7.02 -9.96
N THR A 76 12.15 -6.39 -8.78
CA THR A 76 11.33 -6.85 -7.65
C THR A 76 9.84 -6.77 -7.97
N MET A 77 9.35 -5.68 -8.56
CA MET A 77 7.94 -5.54 -8.93
C MET A 77 7.43 -6.67 -9.85
N ASN A 78 8.27 -7.17 -10.77
CA ASN A 78 7.85 -8.27 -11.67
C ASN A 78 7.98 -9.67 -11.02
N ILE A 79 8.83 -9.84 -9.99
CA ILE A 79 9.05 -11.14 -9.34
C ILE A 79 7.97 -11.44 -8.31
N VAL A 80 7.52 -10.42 -7.58
CA VAL A 80 6.64 -10.60 -6.42
C VAL A 80 5.19 -10.88 -6.85
N LEU A 81 4.82 -10.53 -8.08
CA LEU A 81 3.46 -10.67 -8.57
C LEU A 81 3.26 -11.92 -9.43
N SER A 82 2.29 -12.74 -9.05
CA SER A 82 1.74 -13.77 -9.93
C SER A 82 0.72 -13.13 -10.87
N ASP A 83 0.92 -13.30 -12.19
CA ASP A 83 0.05 -12.78 -13.26
C ASP A 83 -0.22 -11.26 -13.19
N PRO A 84 0.83 -10.41 -13.16
CA PRO A 84 0.66 -8.97 -13.05
C PRO A 84 0.06 -8.37 -14.31
N ARG A 85 -0.86 -7.42 -14.12
CA ARG A 85 -1.34 -6.54 -15.19
C ARG A 85 -0.81 -5.14 -14.99
N GLU A 86 -0.43 -4.49 -16.08
CA GLU A 86 0.04 -3.10 -16.06
C GLU A 86 -1.15 -2.13 -15.95
N ILE A 87 -0.97 -1.10 -15.13
CA ILE A 87 -1.92 0.01 -14.98
C ILE A 87 -1.31 1.24 -15.66
N GLU A 88 -2.03 1.80 -16.64
CA GLU A 88 -1.62 3.04 -17.30
C GLU A 88 -2.01 4.26 -16.46
N GLY A 89 -1.15 5.29 -16.45
CA GLY A 89 -1.48 6.58 -15.82
C GLY A 89 -1.24 6.68 -14.32
N LEU A 90 -0.60 5.69 -13.69
CA LEU A 90 -0.24 5.70 -12.27
C LEU A 90 1.28 5.53 -12.06
N GLY A 91 1.92 6.55 -11.48
CA GLY A 91 3.37 6.56 -11.27
C GLY A 91 4.19 6.55 -12.56
N LYS A 92 5.48 6.20 -12.45
CA LYS A 92 6.34 5.94 -13.63
C LYS A 92 5.99 4.59 -14.28
N ARG A 93 5.51 3.65 -13.47
CA ARG A 93 5.01 2.33 -13.86
C ARG A 93 4.21 1.78 -12.69
N ALA A 94 3.07 1.16 -12.96
CA ALA A 94 2.29 0.47 -11.94
C ALA A 94 1.85 -0.91 -12.40
N LEU A 95 1.87 -1.87 -11.48
CA LEU A 95 1.42 -3.24 -11.69
C LEU A 95 0.37 -3.58 -10.63
N ILE A 96 -0.68 -4.27 -11.04
CA ILE A 96 -1.64 -4.88 -10.14
C ILE A 96 -1.56 -6.40 -10.24
N SER A 97 -1.64 -7.04 -9.08
CA SER A 97 -1.98 -8.45 -8.94
C SER A 97 -3.29 -8.60 -8.19
N LYS A 98 -3.73 -9.83 -7.95
CA LYS A 98 -4.96 -10.10 -7.21
C LYS A 98 -5.02 -9.36 -5.86
N GLU A 99 -3.90 -9.23 -5.16
CA GLU A 99 -3.86 -8.75 -3.76
C GLU A 99 -3.29 -7.34 -3.60
N ASN A 100 -2.45 -6.90 -4.53
CA ASN A 100 -1.57 -5.76 -4.31
C ASN A 100 -1.39 -4.94 -5.59
N VAL A 101 -1.30 -3.63 -5.41
CA VAL A 101 -0.80 -2.67 -6.40
C VAL A 101 0.61 -2.26 -6.05
N TYR A 102 1.52 -2.31 -7.02
CA TYR A 102 2.90 -1.85 -6.92
C TYR A 102 3.11 -0.68 -7.86
N ILE A 103 3.62 0.43 -7.35
CA ILE A 103 3.79 1.68 -8.09
C ILE A 103 5.24 2.13 -7.96
N LEU A 104 5.94 2.29 -9.08
CA LEU A 104 7.25 2.94 -9.13
C LEU A 104 7.04 4.45 -9.03
N VAL A 105 7.31 5.03 -7.87
CA VAL A 105 7.04 6.46 -7.58
C VAL A 105 8.19 7.37 -8.02
N LYS A 106 9.43 6.95 -7.76
CA LYS A 106 10.70 7.59 -8.19
C LYS A 106 11.70 6.49 -8.52
N ASP A 107 12.90 6.88 -8.98
CA ASP A 107 13.96 5.90 -9.29
C ASP A 107 14.31 5.12 -8.02
N GLY A 108 14.17 3.79 -8.06
CA GLY A 108 14.43 2.91 -6.92
C GLY A 108 13.30 2.81 -5.90
N ILE A 109 12.29 3.68 -5.91
CA ILE A 109 11.28 3.72 -4.84
C ILE A 109 9.97 3.09 -5.31
N VAL A 110 9.49 2.09 -4.56
CA VAL A 110 8.25 1.36 -4.85
C VAL A 110 7.26 1.57 -3.71
N LEU A 111 6.06 2.03 -4.05
CA LEU A 111 4.89 2.04 -3.19
C LEU A 111 4.07 0.76 -3.42
N THR A 112 3.68 0.09 -2.35
CA THR A 112 2.79 -1.08 -2.38
C THR A 112 1.54 -0.78 -1.56
N VAL A 113 0.38 -1.15 -2.11
CA VAL A 113 -0.92 -0.96 -1.47
C VAL A 113 -1.74 -2.25 -1.58
N SER A 114 -2.32 -2.69 -0.47
CA SER A 114 -3.35 -3.74 -0.43
C SER A 114 -4.59 -3.25 0.34
N VAL A 115 -5.75 -3.73 -0.09
CA VAL A 115 -7.03 -3.55 0.60
C VAL A 115 -7.72 -4.91 0.59
N GLU A 116 -8.03 -5.44 1.77
CA GLU A 116 -8.54 -6.79 1.95
C GLU A 116 -9.69 -6.79 2.97
N PHE A 117 -10.68 -7.65 2.77
CA PHE A 117 -11.84 -7.82 3.65
C PHE A 117 -12.02 -9.28 4.01
N VAL A 118 -12.79 -9.56 5.06
CA VAL A 118 -13.21 -10.91 5.45
C VAL A 118 -14.62 -11.15 4.93
N PRO A 119 -14.81 -11.92 3.84
CA PRO A 119 -16.14 -12.27 3.38
C PRO A 119 -16.91 -13.10 4.43
N PRO A 120 -18.24 -12.97 4.51
CA PRO A 120 -19.05 -13.74 5.47
C PRO A 120 -18.84 -15.27 5.39
N ASP A 121 -18.58 -15.77 4.18
CA ASP A 121 -18.43 -17.19 3.87
C ASP A 121 -16.98 -17.69 3.91
N SER A 122 -16.00 -16.81 4.14
CA SER A 122 -14.58 -17.17 4.08
C SER A 122 -14.11 -17.93 5.32
N GLY A 123 -14.90 -17.99 6.39
CA GLY A 123 -14.46 -18.60 7.65
C GLY A 123 -13.31 -17.84 8.32
N GLY A 124 -13.14 -16.56 8.01
CA GLY A 124 -12.12 -15.68 8.61
C GLY A 124 -10.88 -15.45 7.75
N TRP A 125 -10.84 -15.99 6.52
CA TRP A 125 -9.78 -15.65 5.56
C TRP A 125 -10.05 -14.29 4.95
N MET A 126 -9.00 -13.48 4.88
CA MET A 126 -9.04 -12.21 4.15
C MET A 126 -8.93 -12.50 2.65
N GLU A 127 -9.72 -11.76 1.89
CA GLU A 127 -9.69 -11.75 0.44
C GLU A 127 -9.52 -10.30 -0.05
N PRO A 128 -8.81 -10.08 -1.17
CA PRO A 128 -8.69 -8.75 -1.75
C PRO A 128 -10.05 -8.12 -2.01
N ALA A 129 -10.13 -6.82 -1.78
CA ALA A 129 -11.27 -6.03 -2.22
C ALA A 129 -11.44 -6.10 -3.74
N ASP A 130 -12.55 -5.55 -4.24
CA ASP A 130 -12.71 -5.40 -5.67
C ASP A 130 -11.59 -4.49 -6.25
N GLU A 131 -11.24 -4.76 -7.51
CA GLU A 131 -10.13 -4.10 -8.17
C GLU A 131 -10.31 -2.57 -8.24
N GLU A 132 -11.54 -2.10 -8.41
CA GLU A 132 -11.87 -0.67 -8.49
C GLU A 132 -11.50 0.03 -7.17
N LEU A 133 -11.94 -0.51 -6.03
CA LEU A 133 -11.59 0.03 -4.72
C LEU A 133 -10.07 0.00 -4.44
N ILE A 134 -9.39 -1.10 -4.80
CA ILE A 134 -7.93 -1.21 -4.63
C ILE A 134 -7.22 -0.12 -5.45
N LEU A 135 -7.60 0.05 -6.72
CA LEU A 135 -6.98 1.02 -7.62
C LEU A 135 -7.26 2.45 -7.14
N ASP A 136 -8.51 2.78 -6.81
CA ASP A 136 -8.88 4.11 -6.33
C ASP A 136 -8.09 4.50 -5.07
N PHE A 137 -7.95 3.56 -4.12
CA PHE A 137 -7.17 3.81 -2.92
C PHE A 137 -5.66 3.89 -3.21
N ALA A 138 -5.15 3.08 -4.15
CA ALA A 138 -3.74 3.14 -4.57
C ALA A 138 -3.40 4.47 -5.26
N HIS A 139 -4.33 5.03 -6.05
CA HIS A 139 -4.21 6.38 -6.62
C HIS A 139 -4.13 7.44 -5.51
N LEU A 140 -5.05 7.37 -4.53
CA LEU A 140 -5.04 8.31 -3.40
C LEU A 140 -3.74 8.23 -2.58
N ALA A 141 -3.27 7.02 -2.28
CA ALA A 141 -2.01 6.80 -1.55
C ALA A 141 -0.80 7.32 -2.35
N TYR A 142 -0.79 7.10 -3.67
CA TYR A 142 0.25 7.60 -4.56
C TYR A 142 0.33 9.13 -4.53
N ASP A 143 -0.81 9.81 -4.69
CA ASP A 143 -0.85 11.28 -4.69
C ASP A 143 -0.29 11.85 -3.38
N ARG A 144 -0.71 11.31 -2.23
CA ARG A 144 -0.20 11.72 -0.90
C ARG A 144 1.30 11.44 -0.73
N VAL A 145 1.80 10.34 -1.28
CA VAL A 145 3.25 10.02 -1.23
C VAL A 145 4.03 11.02 -2.07
N ILE A 146 3.56 11.35 -3.27
CA ILE A 146 4.23 12.34 -4.14
C ILE A 146 4.25 13.72 -3.49
N GLU A 147 3.15 14.17 -2.88
CA GLU A 147 3.10 15.44 -2.15
C GLU A 147 4.15 15.54 -1.02
N LYS A 148 4.49 14.43 -0.35
CA LYS A 148 5.53 14.39 0.69
C LYS A 148 6.96 14.40 0.14
N PHE A 149 7.10 14.13 -1.16
CA PHE A 149 8.37 14.06 -1.88
C PHE A 149 8.71 15.35 -2.64
N GLU A 150 7.79 16.31 -2.72
CA GLU A 150 7.95 17.67 -3.27
C GLU A 150 8.29 18.69 -2.19
#